data_AF-A0A537QM66-F1
#
_entry.id   AF-A0A537QM66-F1
#
_cell.length_a   1.000
_cell.length_b   1.000
_cell.length_c   1.000
_cell.angle_alpha   90.00
_cell.angle_beta   90.00
_cell.angle_gamma   90.00
#
_symmetry.space_group_name_H-M   'P 1'
#
loop_
_entity.id
_entity.type
_entity.pdbx_description
1 polymer ?
#
loop_
_entity_poly.entity_id
_entity_poly.type
_entity_poly.pdbx_seq_one_letter_code
_entity_poly.pdbx_strand_id
1 'polypeptide(L)'
;MPDTRRILQDLWRLIQQDWQNVEAGYYLSPPDGSDSPFGALRRAADFFADLSAVERRRHGPSEECRLTEVPDRGYPPYYLQKFHFQSDGYLSDPSARRYDHQVEVLFGGAAAVMRRQGLLPLRAALTRRGSERLLDVGCGTGCFL
;
A
#
# COMPACT_ATOMS: atom_id res chain seq x y z
N MET A 1 7.44 -16.70 17.03
CA MET A 1 6.58 -15.81 16.24
C MET A 1 5.43 -15.37 17.11
N PRO A 2 5.00 -14.10 17.08
CA PRO A 2 3.82 -13.66 17.82
C PRO A 2 2.57 -14.44 17.35
N ASP A 3 1.65 -14.72 18.27
CA ASP A 3 0.39 -15.35 17.92
C ASP A 3 -0.61 -14.33 17.31
N THR A 4 -1.66 -14.85 16.67
CA THR A 4 -2.69 -14.03 16.01
C THR A 4 -3.36 -13.05 16.96
N ARG A 5 -3.59 -13.46 18.22
CA ARG A 5 -4.24 -12.60 19.22
C ARG A 5 -3.36 -11.40 19.54
N ARG A 6 -2.05 -11.61 19.67
CA ARG A 6 -1.09 -10.54 19.91
C ARG A 6 -1.02 -9.57 18.73
N ILE A 7 -1.00 -10.09 17.49
CA ILE A 7 -1.01 -9.26 16.28
C ILE A 7 -2.26 -8.37 16.24
N LEU A 8 -3.44 -8.93 16.48
CA LEU A 8 -4.70 -8.17 16.50
C LEU A 8 -4.72 -7.11 17.61
N GLN A 9 -4.19 -7.42 18.79
CA GLN A 9 -4.08 -6.44 19.88
C GLN A 9 -3.15 -5.28 19.52
N ASP A 10 -2.00 -5.57 18.90
CA ASP A 10 -1.04 -4.55 18.49
C ASP A 10 -1.61 -3.69 17.36
N LEU A 11 -2.37 -4.28 16.43
CA LEU A 11 -3.13 -3.59 15.39
C LEU A 11 -4.15 -2.60 15.98
N TRP A 12 -4.95 -3.04 16.96
CA TRP A 12 -5.90 -2.16 17.64
C TRP A 12 -5.19 -1.03 18.38
N ARG A 13 -4.07 -1.31 19.06
CA ARG A 13 -3.29 -0.27 19.74
C ARG A 13 -2.76 0.77 18.75
N LEU A 14 -2.29 0.32 17.59
CA LEU A 14 -1.84 1.21 16.52
C LEU A 14 -2.97 2.12 16.02
N ILE A 15 -4.16 1.56 15.76
CA ILE A 15 -5.32 2.35 15.33
C ILE A 15 -5.69 3.40 16.39
N GLN A 16 -5.73 3.01 17.66
CA GLN A 16 -6.01 3.95 18.76
C GLN A 16 -4.97 5.06 18.86
N GLN A 17 -3.67 4.74 18.71
CA GLN A 17 -2.60 5.72 18.71
C GLN A 17 -2.73 6.71 17.55
N ASP A 18 -3.12 6.24 16.35
CA ASP A 18 -3.33 7.09 15.19
C ASP A 18 -4.45 8.11 15.42
N TRP A 19 -5.57 7.68 16.01
CA TRP A 19 -6.64 8.58 16.42
C TRP A 19 -6.17 9.62 17.44
N GLN A 20 -5.45 9.21 18.48
CA GLN A 20 -4.89 10.13 19.47
C GLN A 20 -3.93 11.14 18.84
N ASN A 21 -3.16 10.73 17.83
CA ASN A 21 -2.25 11.64 17.15
C ASN A 21 -3.01 12.68 16.31
N VAL A 22 -4.11 12.30 15.66
CA VAL A 22 -5.00 13.22 14.94
C VAL A 22 -5.65 14.20 15.93
N GLU A 23 -6.19 13.72 17.04
CA GLU A 23 -6.78 14.56 18.09
C GLU A 23 -5.78 15.55 18.70
N ALA A 24 -4.53 15.13 18.89
CA ALA A 24 -3.44 15.98 19.34
C ALA A 24 -2.94 16.98 18.28
N GLY A 25 -3.46 16.92 17.05
CA GLY A 25 -3.06 17.78 15.94
C GLY A 25 -1.65 17.51 15.45
N TYR A 26 -1.16 16.26 15.57
CA TYR A 26 0.16 15.90 15.03
C TYR A 26 0.18 15.91 13.50
N TYR A 27 -0.91 15.46 12.89
CA TYR A 27 -1.19 15.48 11.46
C TYR A 27 -2.70 15.59 11.21
N LEU A 28 -3.09 15.94 10.00
CA LEU A 28 -4.50 16.02 9.61
C LEU A 28 -5.16 14.63 9.64
N SER A 29 -6.47 14.61 9.88
CA SER A 29 -7.25 13.40 9.66
C SER A 29 -7.02 12.92 8.24
N PRO A 30 -6.83 11.60 8.00
CA PRO A 30 -6.81 11.08 6.65
C PRO A 30 -8.07 11.54 5.92
N PRO A 31 -7.98 11.84 4.61
CA PRO A 31 -9.14 12.22 3.83
C PRO A 31 -10.21 11.15 4.01
N ASP A 32 -11.46 11.57 4.16
CA ASP A 32 -12.60 10.65 4.22
C ASP A 32 -12.48 9.71 3.03
N GLY A 33 -12.40 8.41 3.33
CA GLY A 33 -12.27 7.36 2.33
C GLY A 33 -13.51 7.36 1.45
N SER A 34 -13.56 8.28 0.49
CA SER A 34 -14.68 8.51 -0.43
C SER A 34 -14.76 7.44 -1.49
N ASP A 35 -14.30 6.23 -1.18
CA ASP A 35 -14.76 5.10 -1.92
C ASP A 35 -16.16 4.82 -1.46
N SER A 36 -17.10 5.01 -2.39
CA SER A 36 -18.46 4.54 -2.15
C SER A 36 -18.37 3.07 -1.70
N PRO A 37 -19.27 2.60 -0.82
CA PRO A 37 -19.29 1.20 -0.39
C PRO A 37 -19.28 0.23 -1.59
N PHE A 38 -19.81 0.64 -2.74
CA PHE A 38 -19.71 -0.09 -4.01
C PHE A 38 -18.29 -0.16 -4.58
N GLY A 39 -17.50 0.91 -4.50
CA GLY A 39 -16.09 0.92 -4.89
C GLY A 39 -15.24 -0.03 -4.02
N ALA A 40 -15.50 -0.07 -2.72
CA ALA A 40 -14.85 -1.00 -1.80
C ALA A 40 -15.19 -2.47 -2.13
N LEU A 41 -16.47 -2.77 -2.38
CA LEU A 41 -16.91 -4.10 -2.81
C LEU A 41 -16.29 -4.52 -4.14
N ARG A 42 -16.20 -3.61 -5.10
CA ARG A 42 -15.57 -3.88 -6.39
C ARG A 42 -14.10 -4.24 -6.26
N ARG A 43 -13.32 -3.49 -5.46
CA ARG A 43 -11.90 -3.80 -5.22
C ARG A 43 -11.71 -5.14 -4.50
N ALA A 44 -12.58 -5.46 -3.54
CA ALA A 44 -12.55 -6.77 -2.90
C ALA A 44 -12.81 -7.89 -3.90
N ALA A 45 -13.82 -7.74 -4.78
CA ALA A 45 -14.11 -8.70 -5.84
C ALA A 45 -12.93 -8.85 -6.82
N ASP A 46 -12.35 -7.73 -7.27
CA ASP A 46 -11.19 -7.72 -8.16
C ASP A 46 -9.96 -8.42 -7.51
N PHE A 47 -9.75 -8.23 -6.21
CA PHE A 47 -8.71 -8.92 -5.44
C PHE A 47 -8.94 -10.43 -5.39
N PHE A 48 -10.14 -10.89 -5.05
CA PHE A 48 -10.44 -12.32 -4.99
C PHE A 48 -10.36 -13.00 -6.36
N ALA A 49 -10.76 -12.30 -7.43
CA ALA A 49 -10.62 -12.80 -8.80
C ALA A 49 -9.15 -13.03 -9.17
N ASP A 50 -8.28 -12.07 -8.86
CA ASP A 50 -6.84 -12.14 -9.16
C ASP A 50 -6.10 -13.13 -8.24
N LEU A 51 -6.58 -13.34 -7.00
CA LEU A 51 -5.96 -14.23 -6.01
C LEU A 51 -5.76 -15.65 -6.55
N SER A 52 -6.75 -16.17 -7.28
CA SER A 52 -6.67 -17.51 -7.89
C SER A 52 -5.58 -17.61 -8.97
N ALA A 53 -5.36 -16.54 -9.73
CA ALA A 53 -4.34 -16.48 -10.76
C ALA A 53 -2.94 -16.29 -10.15
N VAL A 54 -2.84 -15.47 -9.12
CA VAL A 54 -1.61 -15.27 -8.33
C VAL A 54 -1.16 -16.58 -7.68
N GLU A 55 -2.06 -17.32 -7.03
CA GLU A 55 -1.71 -18.58 -6.37
C GLU A 55 -1.26 -19.64 -7.38
N ARG A 56 -1.95 -19.76 -8.53
CA ARG A 56 -1.51 -20.68 -9.61
C ARG A 56 -0.09 -20.35 -10.11
N ARG A 57 0.22 -19.07 -10.31
CA ARG A 57 1.55 -18.62 -10.78
C ARG A 57 2.63 -18.77 -9.72
N ARG A 58 2.28 -18.62 -8.43
CA ARG A 58 3.20 -18.83 -7.30
C ARG A 58 3.76 -20.26 -7.27
N HIS A 59 2.96 -21.23 -7.70
CA HIS A 59 3.35 -22.64 -7.81
C HIS A 59 3.73 -23.06 -9.24
N GLY A 60 3.74 -22.13 -10.20
CA GLY A 60 4.04 -22.36 -11.62
C GLY A 60 5.49 -22.02 -12.03
N PRO A 61 5.88 -22.28 -13.29
CA PRO A 61 7.22 -22.01 -13.79
C PRO A 61 7.53 -20.51 -13.90
N SER A 62 8.76 -20.13 -13.53
CA SER A 62 9.20 -18.72 -13.39
C SER A 62 9.15 -17.90 -14.69
N GLU A 63 9.11 -18.55 -15.86
CA GLU A 63 9.01 -17.88 -17.17
C GLU A 63 7.69 -17.14 -17.39
N GLU A 64 6.61 -17.53 -16.69
CA GLU A 64 5.33 -16.83 -16.76
C GLU A 64 5.35 -15.43 -16.12
N CYS A 65 6.43 -15.12 -15.38
CA CYS A 65 6.60 -13.88 -14.62
C CYS A 65 7.21 -12.72 -15.42
N ARG A 66 7.38 -12.83 -16.75
CA ARG A 66 7.80 -11.69 -17.59
C ARG A 66 6.61 -11.03 -18.28
N LEU A 67 6.68 -9.72 -18.47
CA LEU A 67 5.74 -8.98 -19.32
C LEU A 67 5.90 -9.45 -20.77
N THR A 68 4.78 -9.78 -21.42
CA THR A 68 4.75 -10.18 -22.82
C THR A 68 4.89 -8.96 -23.75
N GLU A 69 4.36 -7.82 -23.32
CA GLU A 69 4.49 -6.52 -23.99
C GLU A 69 5.45 -5.64 -23.19
N VAL A 70 6.62 -5.37 -23.78
CA VAL A 70 7.64 -4.52 -23.16
C VAL A 70 7.51 -3.11 -23.73
N PRO A 71 7.29 -2.07 -22.89
CA PRO A 71 7.30 -0.71 -23.38
C PRO A 71 8.70 -0.33 -23.90
N ASP A 72 8.73 0.39 -25.02
CA ASP A 72 9.93 0.75 -25.81
C ASP A 72 10.87 1.78 -25.13
N ARG A 73 10.82 1.88 -23.80
CA ARG A 73 11.46 2.93 -22.99
C ARG A 73 12.76 2.49 -22.31
N GLY A 74 13.31 1.32 -22.64
CA GLY A 74 14.60 0.87 -22.11
C GLY A 74 14.62 0.64 -20.59
N TYR A 75 13.50 0.22 -20.00
CA TYR A 75 13.43 -0.05 -18.56
C TYR A 75 14.40 -1.19 -18.15
N PRO A 76 15.02 -1.09 -16.96
CA PRO A 76 15.79 -2.21 -16.40
C PRO A 76 14.94 -3.50 -16.34
N PRO A 77 15.53 -4.69 -16.60
CA PRO A 77 14.79 -5.96 -16.64
C PRO A 77 13.94 -6.26 -15.41
N TYR A 78 14.31 -5.71 -14.25
CA TYR A 78 13.54 -5.80 -13.00
C TYR A 78 12.11 -5.26 -13.15
N TYR A 79 11.92 -4.12 -13.81
CA TYR A 79 10.60 -3.49 -13.98
C TYR A 79 9.74 -4.15 -15.06
N LEU A 80 10.34 -5.04 -15.86
CA LEU A 80 9.65 -5.79 -16.91
C LEU A 80 9.10 -7.14 -16.41
N GLN A 81 9.18 -7.39 -15.11
CA GLN A 81 8.61 -8.57 -14.47
C GLN A 81 7.16 -8.31 -14.04
N LYS A 82 6.35 -9.37 -14.04
CA LYS A 82 5.05 -9.42 -13.41
C LYS A 82 5.23 -9.40 -11.90
N PHE A 83 5.13 -8.22 -11.32
CA PHE A 83 5.28 -7.98 -9.89
C PHE A 83 4.26 -8.79 -9.08
N HIS A 84 4.70 -9.45 -8.00
CA HIS A 84 3.83 -10.25 -7.11
C HIS A 84 2.87 -11.21 -7.85
N PHE A 85 3.28 -11.73 -9.00
CA PHE A 85 2.48 -12.59 -9.88
C PHE A 85 1.20 -11.94 -10.47
N GLN A 86 1.07 -10.62 -10.43
CA GLN A 86 -0.05 -9.90 -11.01
C GLN A 86 -0.01 -9.93 -12.55
N SER A 87 -1.18 -10.01 -13.18
CA SER A 87 -1.31 -10.29 -14.63
C SER A 87 -0.63 -9.25 -15.54
N ASP A 88 -0.58 -7.99 -15.10
CA ASP A 88 -0.26 -6.84 -15.96
C ASP A 88 1.05 -6.11 -15.55
N GLY A 89 1.80 -6.67 -14.60
CA GLY A 89 3.11 -6.20 -14.10
C GLY A 89 3.20 -4.75 -13.60
N TYR A 90 4.43 -4.29 -13.34
CA TYR A 90 4.72 -3.01 -12.65
C TYR A 90 4.15 -1.76 -13.33
N LEU A 91 3.94 -1.80 -14.64
CA LEU A 91 3.75 -0.60 -15.47
C LEU A 91 2.30 -0.29 -15.80
N SER A 92 1.34 -1.08 -15.31
CA SER A 92 -0.08 -0.86 -15.60
C SER A 92 -0.83 -0.25 -14.41
N ASP A 93 -1.69 0.72 -14.71
CA ASP A 93 -2.58 1.35 -13.71
C ASP A 93 -3.47 0.33 -12.95
N PRO A 94 -4.05 -0.70 -13.60
CA PRO A 94 -4.80 -1.73 -12.89
C PRO A 94 -3.96 -2.50 -11.86
N SER A 95 -2.70 -2.83 -12.18
CA SER A 95 -1.81 -3.51 -11.23
C SER A 95 -1.47 -2.62 -10.04
N ALA A 96 -1.21 -1.32 -10.29
CA ALA A 96 -0.96 -0.35 -9.23
C ALA A 96 -2.16 -0.25 -8.25
N ARG A 97 -3.39 -0.21 -8.76
CA ARG A 97 -4.61 -0.19 -7.91
C ARG A 97 -4.81 -1.50 -7.14
N ARG A 98 -4.55 -2.65 -7.75
CA ARG A 98 -4.63 -3.95 -7.04
C ARG A 98 -3.58 -4.04 -5.94
N TYR A 99 -2.36 -3.57 -6.19
CA TYR A 99 -1.26 -3.63 -5.22
C TYR A 99 -1.58 -2.85 -3.94
N ASP A 100 -2.09 -1.62 -4.06
CA ASP A 100 -2.47 -0.81 -2.89
C ASP A 100 -3.51 -1.54 -2.02
N HIS A 101 -4.52 -2.15 -2.64
CA HIS A 101 -5.51 -2.96 -1.93
C HIS A 101 -4.91 -4.24 -1.30
N GLN A 102 -4.01 -4.94 -2.00
CA GLN A 102 -3.33 -6.13 -1.47
C GLN A 102 -2.49 -5.82 -0.23
N VAL A 103 -1.78 -4.68 -0.24
CA VAL A 103 -1.00 -4.21 0.91
C VAL A 103 -1.91 -3.92 2.09
N GLU A 104 -3.04 -3.23 1.88
CA GLU A 104 -4.01 -3.01 2.95
C GLU A 104 -4.56 -4.33 3.51
N VAL A 105 -4.94 -5.29 2.66
CA VAL A 105 -5.41 -6.62 3.11
C VAL A 105 -4.33 -7.35 3.93
N LEU A 106 -3.08 -7.34 3.48
CA LEU A 106 -1.95 -7.98 4.17
C LEU A 106 -1.77 -7.42 5.59
N PHE A 107 -1.98 -6.11 5.77
CA PHE A 107 -1.85 -5.43 7.05
C PHE A 107 -3.19 -5.21 7.77
N GLY A 108 -4.24 -5.95 7.42
CA GLY A 108 -5.54 -5.90 8.10
C GLY A 108 -6.24 -4.54 8.00
N GLY A 109 -5.99 -3.79 6.92
CA GLY A 109 -6.54 -2.46 6.67
C GLY A 109 -5.81 -1.31 7.39
N ALA A 110 -4.64 -1.57 7.96
CA ALA A 110 -3.89 -0.57 8.71
C ALA A 110 -2.60 -0.10 8.01
N ALA A 111 -2.35 -0.42 6.73
CA ALA A 111 -1.07 -0.06 6.12
C ALA A 111 -0.89 1.47 6.03
N ALA A 112 -1.96 2.22 5.73
CA ALA A 112 -1.96 3.68 5.81
C ALA A 112 -1.73 4.19 7.25
N VAL A 113 -2.33 3.54 8.25
CA VAL A 113 -2.15 3.87 9.68
C VAL A 113 -0.70 3.68 10.11
N MET A 114 -0.08 2.56 9.72
CA MET A 114 1.33 2.25 9.97
C MET A 114 2.24 3.32 9.38
N ARG A 115 1.99 3.72 8.12
CA ARG A 115 2.78 4.77 7.44
C ARG A 115 2.71 6.10 8.18
N ARG A 116 1.51 6.56 8.58
CA ARG A 116 1.32 7.84 9.28
C ARG A 116 2.10 7.97 10.59
N GLN A 117 2.41 6.86 11.27
CA GLN A 117 3.26 6.93 12.47
C GLN A 117 4.66 7.50 12.17
N GLY A 118 5.13 7.44 10.92
CA GLY A 118 6.35 8.10 10.47
C GLY A 118 6.29 9.64 10.46
N LEU A 119 5.10 10.24 10.47
CA LEU A 119 4.93 11.70 10.49
C LEU A 119 5.36 12.34 11.81
N LEU A 120 5.24 11.62 12.94
CA LEU A 120 5.69 12.10 14.25
C LEU A 120 7.21 12.36 14.29
N PRO A 121 8.08 11.37 14.02
CA PRO A 121 9.52 11.61 14.01
C PRO A 121 9.94 12.59 12.90
N LEU A 122 9.24 12.59 11.75
CA LEU A 122 9.48 13.57 10.69
C LEU A 122 9.21 15.00 11.19
N ARG A 123 8.05 15.25 11.80
CA ARG A 123 7.71 16.54 12.40
C ARG A 123 8.74 16.97 13.43
N ALA A 124 9.15 16.06 14.33
CA ALA A 124 10.16 16.35 15.34
C ALA A 124 11.51 16.76 14.72
N ALA A 125 11.92 16.09 13.64
CA ALA A 125 13.16 16.41 12.93
C ALA A 125 13.08 17.75 12.19
N LEU A 126 11.95 18.04 11.53
CA LEU A 126 11.75 19.26 10.74
C LEU A 126 11.57 20.50 11.61
N THR A 127 10.86 20.40 12.73
CA THR A 127 10.64 21.53 13.66
C THR A 127 11.96 22.10 14.18
N ARG A 128 13.00 21.26 14.30
CA ARG A 128 14.36 21.68 14.70
C ARG A 128 15.12 22.44 13.60
N ARG A 129 14.71 22.31 12.34
CA ARG A 129 15.36 22.91 11.17
C ARG A 129 14.65 24.17 10.66
N GLY A 130 13.35 24.30 10.91
CA GLY A 130 12.54 25.44 10.49
C GLY A 130 11.51 25.07 9.41
N SER A 131 11.19 26.01 8.52
CA SER A 131 10.25 25.76 7.40
C SER A 131 10.98 25.08 6.24
N GLU A 132 10.61 23.84 5.96
CA GLU A 132 11.18 23.00 4.91
C GLU A 132 10.08 22.62 3.90
N ARG A 133 10.45 22.49 2.63
CA ARG A 133 9.54 21.95 1.60
C ARG A 133 9.75 20.44 1.51
N LEU A 134 8.66 19.68 1.53
CA LEU A 134 8.70 18.22 1.46
C LEU A 134 8.22 17.74 0.09
N LEU A 135 8.82 16.64 -0.37
CA LEU A 135 8.42 15.93 -1.59
C LEU A 135 8.32 14.44 -1.26
N ASP A 136 7.14 13.86 -1.50
CA ASP A 136 6.92 12.42 -1.40
C ASP A 136 7.17 11.76 -2.77
N VAL A 137 8.19 10.91 -2.86
CA VAL A 137 8.57 10.24 -4.11
C VAL A 137 8.16 8.78 -4.04
N GLY A 138 7.37 8.33 -5.02
CA GLY A 138 6.77 7.00 -4.98
C GLY A 138 5.61 6.90 -4.00
N CYS A 139 4.86 7.98 -3.82
CA CYS A 139 3.79 8.13 -2.83
C CYS A 139 2.55 7.23 -3.03
N GLY A 140 2.51 6.47 -4.12
CA GLY A 140 1.37 5.61 -4.47
C GLY A 140 0.09 6.41 -4.61
N THR A 141 -0.88 6.14 -3.74
CA THR A 141 -2.17 6.87 -3.66
C THR A 141 -2.06 8.27 -3.03
N GLY A 142 -0.88 8.69 -2.59
CA GLY A 142 -0.63 10.04 -2.09
C GLY A 142 -1.16 10.29 -0.68
N CYS A 143 -1.35 9.25 0.13
CA CYS A 143 -1.99 9.36 1.45
C CYS A 143 -1.01 9.51 2.63
N PHE A 144 0.27 9.84 2.39
CA PHE A 144 1.27 9.93 3.44
C PHE A 144 1.60 11.36 3.88
N LEU A 145 2.11 12.21 2.98
CA LEU A 145 2.44 13.62 3.27
C LEU A 145 1.27 14.58 3.02
#